data_AF-A0A8T6Q4E6-F1
#
_entry.id   AF-A0A8T6Q4E6-F1
#
_cell.length_a   1.000
_cell.length_b   1.000
_cell.length_c   1.000
_cell.angle_alpha   90.00
_cell.angle_beta   90.00
_cell.angle_gamma   90.00
#
_symmetry.space_group_name_H-M   'P 1'
#
loop_
_entity.id
_entity.type
_entity.pdbx_description
1 polymer ?
#
loop_
_entity_poly.entity_id
_entity_poly.type
_entity_poly.pdbx_seq_one_letter_code
_entity_poly.pdbx_strand_id
1 'polypeptide(L)' 'MPASIHIFKSGTHTAMNGKRMPFTSAELAACAAAYDPAVHEAPLVIGHPTHDAPAYGWVKSLTASQDDLQAEPDQVDP' A
#
# COMPACT_ATOMS: atom_id res chain seq x y z
N MET A 1 -13.94 -8.51 10.37
CA MET A 1 -12.69 -7.79 10.01
C MET A 1 -12.39 -8.15 8.58
N PRO A 2 -12.34 -7.17 7.65
CA PRO A 2 -11.92 -7.46 6.29
C PRO A 2 -10.48 -8.01 6.31
N ALA A 3 -10.16 -8.90 5.37
CA ALA A 3 -8.81 -9.45 5.26
C ALA A 3 -7.84 -8.38 4.78
N SER A 4 -6.66 -8.28 5.42
CA SER A 4 -5.62 -7.35 4.98
C SER A 4 -5.15 -7.69 3.58
N ILE A 5 -4.95 -6.67 2.75
CA ILE A 5 -4.53 -6.81 1.35
C ILE A 5 -3.01 -6.70 1.29
N HIS A 6 -2.34 -7.69 0.72
CA HIS A 6 -0.90 -7.59 0.48
C HIS A 6 -0.63 -6.63 -0.69
N ILE A 7 0.07 -5.53 -0.40
CA ILE A 7 0.28 -4.45 -1.38
C ILE A 7 1.73 -4.35 -1.87
N PHE A 8 2.70 -4.81 -1.08
CA PHE A 8 4.11 -4.68 -1.45
C PHE A 8 4.99 -5.68 -0.71
N LYS A 9 6.03 -6.20 -1.37
CA LYS A 9 6.99 -7.15 -0.80
C LYS A 9 8.41 -6.57 -0.79
N SER A 10 9.20 -6.87 0.22
CA SER A 10 10.63 -6.52 0.28
C SER A 10 11.40 -7.17 -0.88
N GLY A 11 12.48 -6.54 -1.33
CA GLY A 11 13.29 -6.98 -2.45
C GLY A 11 13.71 -5.86 -3.39
N THR A 12 14.27 -6.22 -4.53
CA THR A 12 14.66 -5.23 -5.55
C THR A 12 13.51 -5.01 -6.53
N HIS A 13 13.00 -3.78 -6.58
CA HIS A 13 11.93 -3.39 -7.48
C HIS A 13 12.44 -2.41 -8.53
N THR A 14 11.92 -2.52 -9.75
CA THR A 14 12.26 -1.60 -10.84
C THR A 14 11.17 -0.56 -10.93
N ALA A 15 11.49 0.70 -10.64
CA ALA A 15 10.56 1.81 -10.80
C ALA A 15 10.30 2.10 -12.28
N MET A 16 9.23 2.84 -12.57
CA MET A 16 8.84 3.19 -13.95
C MET A 16 9.94 3.92 -14.74
N ASN A 17 10.85 4.61 -14.06
CA ASN A 17 12.02 5.25 -14.67
C ASN A 17 13.19 4.28 -14.95
N GLY A 18 12.98 2.96 -14.79
CA GLY A 18 13.98 1.92 -15.00
C GLY A 18 14.98 1.74 -13.86
N LYS A 19 14.90 2.55 -12.79
CA LYS A 19 15.82 2.44 -11.65
C LYS A 19 15.45 1.26 -10.78
N ARG A 20 16.42 0.38 -10.52
CA ARG A 20 16.30 -0.67 -9.50
C ARG A 20 16.55 -0.09 -8.12
N MET A 21 15.61 -0.29 -7.21
CA MET A 21 15.69 0.16 -5.83
C MET A 21 15.53 -1.04 -4.90
N PRO A 22 16.47 -1.26 -3.97
CA PRO A 22 16.27 -2.23 -2.90
C PRO A 22 15.25 -1.68 -1.91
N PHE A 23 14.35 -2.56 -1.46
CA PHE A 23 13.42 -2.31 -0.38
C PHE A 23 13.64 -3.39 0.68
N THR A 24 14.14 -2.98 1.83
CA THR A 24 14.37 -3.82 3.00
C THR A 24 13.12 -3.89 3.88
N SER A 25 13.04 -4.90 4.75
CA SER A 25 11.97 -5.00 5.75
C SER A 25 11.92 -3.76 6.67
N ALA A 26 13.07 -3.17 6.99
CA ALA A 26 13.15 -1.93 7.77
C ALA A 26 12.54 -0.73 7.02
N GLU A 27 12.75 -0.63 5.71
CA GLU A 27 12.12 0.41 4.89
C GLU A 27 10.60 0.21 4.80
N LEU A 28 10.12 -1.02 4.68
CA LEU A 28 8.68 -1.33 4.74
C LEU A 28 8.07 -0.94 6.10
N ALA A 29 8.77 -1.23 7.20
CA ALA A 29 8.34 -0.83 8.53
C ALA A 29 8.30 0.70 8.70
N ALA A 30 9.30 1.42 8.16
CA ALA A 30 9.31 2.87 8.14
C ALA A 30 8.15 3.44 7.31
N CYS A 31 7.84 2.85 6.14
CA CYS A 31 6.69 3.24 5.33
C CYS A 31 5.36 3.05 6.08
N ALA A 32 5.20 1.91 6.75
CA ALA A 32 4.00 1.64 7.55
C ALA A 32 3.85 2.64 8.70
N ALA A 33 4.93 2.97 9.40
CA ALA A 33 4.93 3.94 10.50
C ALA A 33 4.74 5.40 10.03
N ALA A 34 5.14 5.71 8.80
CA ALA A 34 4.99 7.05 8.21
C ALA A 34 3.60 7.29 7.61
N TYR A 35 2.80 6.23 7.40
CA TYR A 35 1.47 6.35 6.84
C TYR A 35 0.50 6.97 7.84
N ASP A 36 -0.08 8.11 7.46
CA ASP A 36 -1.11 8.81 8.22
C ASP A 36 -2.31 9.11 7.31
N PRO A 37 -3.44 8.41 7.47
CA PRO A 37 -4.67 8.68 6.73
C PRO A 37 -5.17 10.12 6.87
N ALA A 38 -4.84 10.81 7.98
CA ALA A 38 -5.24 12.19 8.18
C ALA A 38 -4.48 13.18 7.28
N VAL A 39 -3.28 12.80 6.83
CA VAL A 39 -2.50 13.58 5.84
C VAL A 39 -2.95 13.23 4.43
N HIS A 40 -2.99 11.93 4.11
CA HIS A 40 -3.45 11.45 2.81
C HIS A 40 -3.90 10.00 2.89
N GLU A 41 -5.19 9.78 2.76
CA GLU A 41 -5.80 8.46 2.73
C GLU A 41 -5.66 7.82 1.34
N ALA A 42 -5.07 6.62 1.27
CA ALA A 42 -4.85 5.93 0.00
C ALA A 42 -6.14 5.27 -0.52
N PRO A 43 -6.57 5.54 -1.76
CA PRO A 43 -7.78 4.94 -2.34
C PRO A 43 -7.54 3.50 -2.80
N LEU A 44 -8.50 2.62 -2.51
CA LEU A 44 -8.58 1.28 -3.07
C LEU A 44 -9.36 1.34 -4.38
N VAL A 45 -8.73 0.95 -5.48
CA VAL A 45 -9.32 0.98 -6.83
C VAL A 45 -9.37 -0.41 -7.43
N ILE A 46 -10.36 -0.67 -8.29
CA ILE A 46 -10.46 -1.93 -9.03
C ILE A 46 -9.58 -1.84 -10.29
N GLY A 47 -8.56 -2.68 -10.36
CA GLY A 47 -7.56 -2.68 -11.44
C GLY A 47 -6.43 -1.68 -11.21
N HIS A 48 -5.57 -1.48 -12.22
CA HIS A 48 -4.47 -0.52 -12.17
C HIS A 48 -4.81 0.66 -13.11
N PRO A 49 -5.62 1.63 -12.66
CA PRO A 49 -6.05 2.74 -13.49
C PRO A 49 -4.86 3.63 -13.86
N THR A 50 -4.93 4.22 -15.06
CA THR A 50 -3.85 5.05 -15.60
C THR A 50 -3.85 6.48 -15.03
N HIS A 51 -5.00 6.94 -14.52
CA HIS A 51 -5.22 8.31 -14.06
C HIS A 51 -5.87 8.27 -12.66
N ASP A 52 -7.17 8.53 -12.56
CA ASP A 52 -7.92 8.57 -11.31
C ASP A 52 -9.26 7.83 -11.51
N ALA A 53 -9.29 6.54 -11.16
CA ALA A 53 -10.55 5.79 -11.14
C ALA A 53 -11.25 5.97 -9.78
N PRO A 54 -12.57 5.72 -9.70
CA PRO A 54 -13.30 5.80 -8.43
C PRO A 54 -12.65 4.93 -7.35
N ALA A 55 -12.55 5.47 -6.13
CA ALA A 55 -12.20 4.69 -4.96
C ALA A 55 -13.40 3.84 -4.56
N TYR A 56 -13.17 2.53 -4.41
CA TYR A 56 -14.12 1.53 -3.91
C TYR A 56 -13.91 1.22 -2.42
N GLY A 57 -12.96 1.91 -1.79
CA GLY A 57 -12.63 1.82 -0.39
C GLY A 57 -11.37 2.64 -0.11
N TRP A 58 -10.93 2.64 1.14
CA TRP A 58 -9.81 3.44 1.61
C TRP A 58 -8.90 2.62 2.51
N VAL A 59 -7.62 2.98 2.59
CA VAL A 59 -6.67 2.31 3.46
C VAL A 59 -6.65 2.99 4.82
N LYS A 60 -7.10 2.28 5.86
CA LYS A 60 -7.11 2.78 7.23
C LYS A 60 -5.75 2.69 7.91
N SER A 61 -5.03 1.61 7.68
CA SER A 61 -3.73 1.39 8.30
C SER A 61 -2.82 0.56 7.40
N LEU A 62 -1.51 0.76 7.55
CA LEU A 62 -0.49 -0.09 6.96
C LEU A 62 0.20 -0.90 8.05
N THR A 63 0.39 -2.18 7.80
CA THR A 63 1.13 -3.08 8.69
C THR A 63 2.25 -3.74 7.90
N ALA A 64 3.49 -3.61 8.38
CA ALA A 64 4.61 -4.38 7.87
C ALA A 64 4.74 -5.69 8.68
N SER A 65 4.76 -6.82 8.00
CA SER A 65 4.94 -8.15 8.60
C SER A 65 6.08 -8.88 7.90
N GLN A 66 7.21 -9.03 8.60
CA GLN A 66 8.44 -9.62 8.07
C GLN A 66 8.92 -8.92 6.78
N ASP A 67 8.55 -9.47 5.63
CA ASP A 67 8.94 -9.03 4.30
C ASP A 67 7.78 -8.44 3.50
N ASP A 68 6.57 -8.42 4.06
CA ASP A 68 5.36 -8.02 3.36
C ASP A 68 4.75 -6.76 3.99
N LEU A 69 4.22 -5.88 3.15
CA LEU A 69 3.45 -4.70 3.52
C LEU A 69 1.98 -4.97 3.20
N GLN A 70 1.14 -4.80 4.21
CA GLN A 70 -0.29 -5.09 4.15
C GLN A 70 -1.09 -3.82 4.41
N ALA A 71 -2.15 -3.63 3.65
CA ALA A 71 -3.12 -2.56 3.83
C ALA A 71 -4.39 -3.13 4.50
N GLU A 72 -4.86 -2.46 5.54
CA GLU A 72 -6.18 -2.71 6.12
C GLU A 72 -7.22 -1.88 5.36
N PRO A 73 -8.13 -2.51 4.60
CA PRO A 73 -9.18 -1.78 3.90
C PRO A 73 -10.27 -1.32 4.87
N ASP A 74 -10.79 -0.12 4.64
CA ASP A 74 -11.92 0.48 5.35
C ASP A 74 -12.87 1.15 4.34
N GLN A 75 -14.11 1.40 4.77
CA GLN A 75 -15.15 2.04 3.96
C GLN A 75 -15.34 1.42 2.56
N VAL A 76 -15.19 0.09 2.47
CA VAL A 76 -15.34 -0.66 1.22
C VAL A 76 -16.81 -0.63 0.79
N ASP A 77 -17.06 -0.18 -0.44
CA ASP A 77 -18.40 -0.19 -1.05
C ASP A 77 -18.81 -1.65 -1.37
N PRO A 78 -19.97 -2.14 -0.88
CA PRO A 78 -20.42 -3.53 -1.06
C PRO A 78 -20.77 -3.94 -2.50
#